data_AF-A0A812Q756-F1
#
_entry.id   AF-A0A812Q756-F1
#
_cell.length_a   1.000
_cell.length_b   1.000
_cell.length_c   1.000
_cell.angle_alpha   90.00
_cell.angle_beta   90.00
_cell.angle_gamma   90.00
#
_symmetry.space_group_name_H-M   'P 1'
#
loop_
_entity.id
_entity.type
_entity.pdbx_description
1 polymer ?
#
loop_
_entity_poly.entity_id
_entity_poly.type
_entity_poly.pdbx_seq_one_letter_code
_entity_poly.pdbx_strand_id
1 'polypeptide(L)'
;MAMLLDQYVVELGQLWWLTNQEIQEAAAAHPEQVQKARAASGLPDHEARPGFRVGIVVFAAEDSPSFSVEYQLDEHTVQVVQVHRGHEFLPWPALLQMGRKNLRCVDWAALSPEVLKGSGGGNMSDFALSRSVRRGEIIDFFVSHSSSDSPARKWKAFQLVAEDFYEKNGRYPTFWIDKFCINQKQIADGLRVLPVNVMSCRKMLCLSGKTYHARLWCAWELCVPLSFMSMQMAVKQIVVVPLVESALVALTVFDSSEARCYDPNEEHRLRRVIEAIGQQRFEIKIRALGQLLLDRHVNGDSLFMATGSGLELEPESEVEARQSGTDGLTGSTRPTGAPRPTPPTEQVDGEPMIQVMF
;
A
#
# COMPACT_ATOMS: atom_id res chain seq x y z
N MET A 1 -11.89 4.33 12.26
CA MET A 1 -10.63 4.01 11.55
C MET A 1 -10.08 5.22 10.80
N ALA A 2 -10.77 5.81 9.82
CA ALA A 2 -10.25 6.99 9.10
C ALA A 2 -9.89 8.16 10.04
N MET A 3 -10.72 8.45 11.05
CA MET A 3 -10.42 9.47 12.06
C MET A 3 -9.16 9.19 12.90
N LEU A 4 -8.78 7.91 13.07
CA LEU A 4 -7.59 7.56 13.86
C LEU A 4 -6.30 7.72 13.03
N LEU A 5 -6.37 7.53 11.72
CA LEU A 5 -5.26 7.83 10.81
C LEU A 5 -5.04 9.32 10.63
N ASP A 6 -6.08 10.13 10.89
CA ASP A 6 -6.06 11.57 10.72
C ASP A 6 -5.61 12.35 11.95
N GLN A 7 -5.45 11.69 13.09
CA GLN A 7 -4.84 12.30 14.26
C GLN A 7 -3.32 12.40 14.04
N TYR A 8 -2.92 13.29 13.15
CA TYR A 8 -1.55 13.77 12.97
C TYR A 8 -1.15 14.65 14.16
N VAL A 9 -1.34 14.13 15.37
CA VAL A 9 -0.95 14.80 16.60
C VAL A 9 0.54 14.55 16.75
N VAL A 10 1.32 15.49 16.22
CA VAL A 10 2.75 15.59 16.48
C VAL A 10 2.89 16.20 17.87
N GLU A 11 3.41 15.42 18.81
CA GLU A 11 3.54 15.81 20.22
C GLU A 11 4.96 16.28 20.53
N LEU A 12 5.10 17.24 21.44
CA LEU A 12 6.41 17.65 21.94
C LEU A 12 7.11 16.45 22.62
N GLY A 13 8.37 16.21 22.28
CA GLY A 13 9.14 15.06 22.78
C GLY A 13 8.97 13.78 21.97
N GLN A 14 8.06 13.74 20.99
CA GLN A 14 7.88 12.60 20.11
C GLN A 14 9.12 12.39 19.22
N LEU A 15 9.51 11.13 18.99
CA LEU A 15 10.50 10.78 17.98
C LEU A 15 9.95 11.04 16.57
N TRP A 16 10.80 11.57 15.70
CA TRP A 16 10.48 11.83 14.30
C TRP A 16 11.64 11.41 13.40
N TRP A 17 11.34 10.73 12.29
CA TRP A 17 12.34 10.32 11.31
C TRP A 17 12.37 11.30 10.15
N LEU A 18 13.46 12.07 10.06
CA LEU A 18 13.75 12.99 8.97
C LEU A 18 14.35 12.23 7.79
N THR A 19 13.85 12.47 6.59
CA THR A 19 14.46 11.99 5.35
C THR A 19 15.74 12.77 5.05
N ASN A 20 16.65 12.16 4.28
CA ASN A 20 17.83 12.87 3.77
C ASN A 20 17.48 14.13 2.97
N GLN A 21 16.34 14.13 2.27
CA GLN A 21 15.88 15.28 1.50
C GLN A 21 15.49 16.44 2.42
N GLU A 22 14.67 16.20 3.45
CA GLU A 22 14.28 17.24 4.41
C GLU A 22 15.50 17.86 5.10
N ILE A 23 16.50 17.03 5.43
CA ILE A 23 17.78 17.50 6.00
C ILE A 23 18.52 18.42 5.02
N GLN A 24 18.62 18.01 3.74
CA GLN A 24 19.29 18.80 2.71
C GLN A 24 18.58 20.13 2.43
N GLU A 25 17.24 20.12 2.35
CA GLU A 25 16.43 21.31 2.13
C GLU A 25 16.56 22.29 3.31
N ALA A 26 16.56 21.78 4.55
CA ALA A 26 16.76 22.60 5.74
C ALA A 26 18.17 23.23 5.78
N ALA A 27 19.20 22.46 5.46
CA ALA A 27 20.58 22.96 5.39
C ALA A 27 20.74 24.05 4.32
N ALA A 28 20.03 23.94 3.20
CA ALA A 28 20.05 24.94 2.13
C ALA A 28 19.28 26.23 2.50
N ALA A 29 18.18 26.12 3.26
CA ALA A 29 17.35 27.25 3.62
C ALA A 29 17.98 28.16 4.70
N HIS A 30 18.70 27.57 5.67
CA HIS A 30 19.21 28.31 6.84
C HIS A 30 20.63 27.89 7.24
N PRO A 31 21.67 28.21 6.43
CA PRO A 31 23.05 27.80 6.72
C PRO A 31 23.59 28.37 8.04
N GLU A 32 23.04 29.49 8.53
CA GLU A 32 23.48 30.15 9.76
C GLU A 32 22.86 29.58 11.05
N GLN A 33 21.79 28.78 10.97
CA GLN A 33 21.13 28.21 12.16
C GLN A 33 21.77 26.91 12.68
N VAL A 34 22.88 26.48 12.07
CA VAL A 34 23.47 25.14 12.22
C VAL A 34 24.19 24.91 13.56
N GLN A 35 24.41 25.92 14.41
CA GLN A 35 25.27 25.76 15.58
C GLN A 35 24.67 26.31 16.87
N LYS A 36 24.08 25.41 17.66
CA LYS A 36 24.06 25.55 19.12
C LYS A 36 24.71 24.33 19.73
N ALA A 37 25.87 24.52 20.36
CA ALA A 37 26.47 23.51 21.21
C ALA A 37 25.53 23.28 22.40
N ARG A 38 24.93 22.09 22.48
CA ARG A 38 24.10 21.67 23.62
C ARG A 38 24.72 20.41 24.21
N ALA A 39 24.67 20.29 25.54
CA ALA A 39 25.04 19.04 26.21
C ALA A 39 24.15 17.92 25.65
N ALA A 40 24.76 16.79 25.28
CA ALA A 40 24.10 15.67 24.62
C ALA A 40 22.79 15.30 25.34
N SER A 41 21.66 15.67 24.75
CA SER A 41 20.38 15.07 25.09
C SER A 41 20.45 13.66 24.54
N GLY A 42 20.60 12.66 25.40
CA GLY A 42 20.66 11.26 25.00
C GLY A 42 19.41 10.89 24.21
N LEU A 43 19.52 10.86 22.88
CA LEU A 43 18.50 10.26 22.04
C LEU A 43 18.39 8.80 22.43
N PRO A 44 17.17 8.25 22.58
CA PRO A 44 16.99 6.83 22.82
C PRO A 44 17.71 6.04 21.73
N ASP A 45 18.33 4.92 22.10
CA ASP A 45 18.83 3.97 21.10
C ASP A 45 17.63 3.48 20.27
N HIS A 46 17.71 3.66 18.96
CA HIS A 46 16.62 3.43 18.03
C HIS A 46 17.16 2.71 16.80
N GLU A 47 16.31 1.88 16.20
CA GLU A 47 16.68 1.11 15.02
C GLU A 47 17.03 2.07 13.85
N ALA A 48 18.27 1.96 13.35
CA ALA A 48 18.71 2.73 12.20
C ALA A 48 17.89 2.37 10.96
N ARG A 49 17.38 3.38 10.26
CA ARG A 49 16.55 3.23 9.06
C ARG A 49 17.30 3.83 7.86
N PRO A 50 17.63 3.04 6.82
CA PRO A 50 18.33 3.56 5.65
C PRO A 50 17.60 4.75 5.03
N GLY A 51 18.29 5.88 4.86
CA GLY A 51 17.72 7.10 4.29
C GLY A 51 17.02 8.03 5.28
N PHE A 52 16.97 7.66 6.56
CA PHE A 52 16.35 8.46 7.63
C PHE A 52 17.33 8.78 8.74
N ARG A 53 17.09 9.88 9.46
CA ARG A 53 17.71 10.20 10.76
C ARG A 53 16.62 10.46 11.78
N VAL A 54 16.76 9.94 13.00
CA VAL A 54 15.82 10.29 14.07
C VAL A 54 16.16 11.66 14.64
N GLY A 55 15.12 12.38 15.02
CA GLY A 55 15.19 13.51 15.93
C GLY A 55 14.02 13.49 16.91
N ILE A 56 13.95 14.51 17.76
CA ILE A 56 12.87 14.75 18.71
C ILE A 56 12.12 16.01 18.28
N VAL A 57 10.80 15.97 18.28
CA VAL A 57 9.97 17.15 18.10
C VAL A 57 10.20 18.10 19.28
N VAL A 58 10.76 19.28 19.01
CA VAL A 58 11.05 20.33 20.02
C VAL A 58 10.08 21.50 19.97
N PHE A 59 9.26 21.58 18.93
CA PHE A 59 8.18 22.54 18.83
C PHE A 59 7.08 22.00 17.93
N ALA A 60 5.83 21.97 18.43
CA ALA A 60 4.66 21.64 17.63
C ALA A 60 3.48 22.47 18.15
N ALA A 61 2.96 23.36 17.29
CA ALA A 61 1.71 24.06 17.55
C ALA A 61 0.55 23.33 16.85
N GLU A 62 -0.61 23.26 17.52
CA GLU A 62 -1.80 22.53 17.02
C GLU A 62 -2.23 23.04 15.64
N ASP A 63 -2.29 24.36 15.46
CA ASP A 63 -2.75 25.01 14.23
C ASP A 63 -1.62 25.34 13.24
N SER A 64 -0.39 24.92 13.52
CA SER A 64 0.75 25.24 12.65
C SER A 64 0.89 24.20 11.53
N PRO A 65 1.06 24.63 10.26
CA PRO A 65 1.32 23.73 9.13
C PRO A 65 2.71 23.08 9.19
N SER A 66 3.53 23.46 10.16
CA SER A 66 4.86 22.90 10.39
C SER A 66 5.19 22.77 11.87
N PHE A 67 6.21 21.96 12.17
CA PHE A 67 6.76 21.72 13.49
C PHE A 67 8.29 21.62 13.38
N SER A 68 8.99 21.68 14.50
CA SER A 68 10.46 21.66 14.52
C SER A 68 10.97 20.37 15.14
N VAL A 69 11.93 19.73 14.47
CA VAL A 69 12.57 18.48 14.91
C VAL A 69 14.05 18.76 15.16
N GLU A 70 14.49 18.52 16.39
CA GLU A 70 15.89 18.56 16.79
C GLU A 70 16.53 17.20 16.55
N TYR A 71 17.61 17.13 15.78
CA TYR A 71 18.33 15.88 15.52
C TYR A 71 19.85 16.04 15.70
N GLN A 72 20.51 14.94 16.04
CA GLN A 72 21.95 14.92 16.25
C GLN A 72 22.68 14.65 14.93
N LEU A 73 23.56 15.58 14.53
CA LEU A 73 24.37 15.43 13.32
C LEU A 73 25.64 14.62 13.62
N ASP A 74 26.30 14.96 14.74
CA ASP A 74 27.51 14.34 15.28
C ASP A 74 27.53 14.46 16.82
N GLU A 75 28.61 14.05 17.48
CA GLU A 75 28.74 14.06 18.95
C GLU A 75 28.54 15.43 19.61
N HIS A 76 28.69 16.53 18.86
CA HIS A 76 28.70 17.90 19.40
C HIS A 76 27.73 18.84 18.70
N THR A 77 27.20 18.43 17.54
CA THR A 77 26.36 19.27 16.69
C THR A 77 24.93 18.76 16.68
N VAL A 78 24.01 19.66 17.05
CA VAL A 78 22.58 19.46 16.97
C VAL A 78 22.00 20.46 15.98
N GLN A 79 21.07 20.00 15.14
CA GLN A 79 20.35 20.85 14.20
C GLN A 79 18.85 20.76 14.44
N VAL A 80 18.15 21.85 14.11
CA VAL A 80 16.69 21.91 14.15
C VAL A 80 16.17 22.05 12.72
N VAL A 81 15.32 21.11 12.30
CA VAL A 81 14.69 21.10 10.98
C VAL A 81 13.22 21.47 11.13
N GLN A 82 12.77 22.42 10.32
CA GLN A 82 11.35 22.72 10.20
C GLN A 82 10.70 21.71 9.24
N VAL A 83 9.82 20.86 9.77
CA VAL A 83 9.10 19.84 9.00
C VAL A 83 7.69 20.35 8.71
N HIS A 84 7.28 20.32 7.44
CA HIS A 84 5.91 20.61 7.05
C HIS A 84 5.03 19.37 7.29
N ARG A 85 3.84 19.56 7.86
CA ARG A 85 2.87 18.47 8.07
C ARG A 85 2.39 17.84 6.75
N GLY A 86 2.62 18.52 5.61
CA GLY A 86 2.38 17.98 4.26
C GLY A 86 0.91 17.88 3.84
N HIS A 87 -0.04 18.07 4.77
CA HIS A 87 -1.47 18.04 4.50
C HIS A 87 -2.20 18.96 5.48
N GLU A 88 -3.35 19.48 5.04
CA GLU A 88 -4.28 20.23 5.86
C GLU A 88 -5.11 19.25 6.71
N PHE A 89 -5.45 19.65 7.93
CA PHE A 89 -6.42 18.93 8.74
C PHE A 89 -7.79 19.01 8.05
N LEU A 90 -8.28 17.88 7.55
CA LEU A 90 -9.59 17.77 6.93
C LEU A 90 -10.53 17.03 7.87
N PRO A 91 -11.66 17.62 8.31
CA PRO A 91 -12.64 16.89 9.10
C PRO A 91 -13.18 15.69 8.31
N TRP A 92 -13.64 14.65 9.01
CA TRP A 92 -14.05 13.39 8.37
C TRP A 92 -15.07 13.54 7.21
N PRO A 93 -16.04 14.49 7.21
CA PRO A 93 -16.93 14.66 6.06
C PRO A 93 -16.18 15.15 4.81
N ALA A 94 -15.19 16.03 4.99
CA ALA A 94 -14.33 16.52 3.92
C ALA A 94 -13.42 15.40 3.39
N LEU A 95 -12.89 14.54 4.28
CA LEU A 95 -12.17 13.34 3.87
C LEU A 95 -13.04 12.38 3.06
N LEU A 96 -14.28 12.14 3.48
CA LEU A 96 -15.21 11.29 2.73
C LEU A 96 -15.50 11.88 1.35
N GLN A 97 -15.72 13.19 1.26
CA GLN A 97 -15.92 13.88 -0.02
C GLN A 97 -14.67 13.79 -0.90
N MET A 98 -13.48 13.95 -0.32
CA MET A 98 -12.20 13.80 -1.01
C MET A 98 -12.04 12.39 -1.57
N GLY A 99 -12.29 11.36 -0.75
CA GLY A 99 -12.23 9.96 -1.19
C GLY A 99 -13.19 9.65 -2.33
N ARG A 100 -14.44 10.17 -2.27
CA ARG A 100 -15.42 10.03 -3.35
C ARG A 100 -15.01 10.74 -4.63
N LYS A 101 -14.51 11.99 -4.53
CA LYS A 101 -14.11 12.80 -5.68
C LYS A 101 -12.86 12.27 -6.37
N ASN A 102 -11.93 11.73 -5.58
CA ASN A 102 -10.63 11.26 -6.03
C ASN A 102 -10.59 9.73 -6.21
N LEU A 103 -11.74 9.05 -6.22
CA LEU A 103 -11.79 7.62 -6.46
C LEU A 103 -11.36 7.32 -7.91
N ARG A 104 -10.37 6.44 -8.05
CA ARG A 104 -9.76 6.08 -9.33
C ARG A 104 -9.66 4.58 -9.48
N CYS A 105 -9.54 4.10 -10.71
CA CYS A 105 -9.25 2.71 -11.02
C CYS A 105 -8.31 2.63 -12.22
N VAL A 106 -7.69 1.47 -12.40
CA VAL A 106 -6.88 1.11 -13.55
C VAL A 106 -7.59 -0.01 -14.31
N ASP A 107 -7.75 0.16 -15.61
CA ASP A 107 -8.27 -0.89 -16.48
C ASP A 107 -7.17 -1.93 -16.75
N TRP A 108 -7.52 -3.21 -16.83
CA TRP A 108 -6.57 -4.30 -17.15
C TRP A 108 -5.66 -3.98 -18.35
N ALA A 109 -6.23 -3.40 -19.41
CA ALA A 109 -5.51 -3.08 -20.64
C ALA A 109 -4.42 -1.99 -20.50
N ALA A 110 -4.42 -1.24 -19.38
CA ALA A 110 -3.39 -0.25 -19.07
C ALA A 110 -2.23 -0.84 -18.26
N LEU A 111 -2.39 -2.06 -17.72
CA LEU A 111 -1.35 -2.72 -16.94
C LEU A 111 -0.40 -3.52 -17.86
N SER A 112 0.85 -3.62 -17.45
CA SER A 112 1.89 -4.43 -18.09
C SER A 112 2.87 -4.98 -17.04
N PRO A 113 3.69 -5.99 -17.36
CA PRO A 113 4.73 -6.47 -16.45
C PRO A 113 5.69 -5.37 -16.01
N GLU A 114 6.01 -4.44 -16.91
CA GLU A 114 7.01 -3.38 -16.71
C GLU A 114 6.56 -2.37 -15.65
N VAL A 115 5.28 -1.99 -15.67
CA VAL A 115 4.75 -1.02 -14.69
C VAL A 115 4.73 -1.58 -13.26
N LEU A 116 4.81 -2.91 -13.10
CA LEU A 116 4.91 -3.57 -11.79
C LEU A 116 6.35 -3.71 -11.28
N LYS A 117 7.38 -3.55 -12.13
CA LYS A 117 8.80 -3.76 -11.75
C LYS A 117 9.40 -2.63 -10.89
N GLY A 118 8.78 -1.45 -10.86
CA GLY A 118 9.31 -0.31 -10.11
C GLY A 118 8.97 -0.36 -8.62
N SER A 119 9.99 -0.54 -7.78
CA SER A 119 9.93 -0.40 -6.32
C SER A 119 10.15 1.07 -5.93
N GLY A 120 9.14 1.71 -5.34
CA GLY A 120 9.33 2.94 -4.54
C GLY A 120 9.86 4.15 -5.30
N GLY A 121 8.97 4.85 -5.99
CA GLY A 121 9.28 6.09 -6.70
C GLY A 121 8.33 6.22 -7.88
N GLY A 122 7.04 6.42 -7.59
CA GLY A 122 6.04 6.54 -8.65
C GLY A 122 6.44 7.65 -9.61
N ASN A 123 6.81 7.28 -10.83
CA ASN A 123 6.98 8.26 -11.88
C ASN A 123 5.62 8.93 -12.10
N MET A 124 5.60 10.22 -12.46
CA MET A 124 4.33 10.89 -12.79
C MET A 124 3.49 10.14 -13.84
N SER A 125 4.13 9.31 -14.66
CA SER A 125 3.49 8.40 -15.61
C SER A 125 2.59 7.36 -14.94
N ASP A 126 2.88 6.92 -13.72
CA ASP A 126 2.18 5.81 -13.09
C ASP A 126 0.75 6.21 -12.69
N PHE A 127 0.57 7.43 -12.17
CA PHE A 127 -0.75 7.96 -11.85
C PHE A 127 -1.60 8.21 -13.11
N ALA A 128 -0.96 8.46 -14.26
CA ALA A 128 -1.64 8.63 -15.53
C ALA A 128 -2.23 7.32 -16.11
N LEU A 129 -1.81 6.16 -15.58
CA LEU A 129 -2.39 4.85 -15.95
C LEU A 129 -3.78 4.63 -15.36
N SER A 130 -4.11 5.31 -14.26
CA SER A 130 -5.46 5.25 -13.69
C SER A 130 -6.39 6.29 -14.32
N ARG A 131 -7.69 6.12 -14.12
CA ARG A 131 -8.75 7.08 -14.49
C ARG A 131 -9.70 7.28 -13.33
N SER A 132 -10.43 8.40 -13.33
CA SER A 132 -11.53 8.59 -12.37
C SER A 132 -12.62 7.52 -12.59
N VAL A 133 -13.22 7.07 -11.49
CA VAL A 133 -14.36 6.14 -11.54
C VAL A 133 -15.59 6.88 -12.08
N ARG A 134 -16.32 6.22 -12.99
CA ARG A 134 -17.53 6.77 -13.61
C ARG A 134 -18.69 6.71 -12.63
N ARG A 135 -19.70 7.56 -12.83
CA ARG A 135 -20.91 7.55 -11.99
C ARG A 135 -21.60 6.20 -12.07
N GLY A 136 -21.78 5.52 -10.93
CA GLY A 136 -22.42 4.21 -10.83
C GLY A 136 -21.50 3.02 -11.16
N GLU A 137 -20.24 3.27 -11.54
CA GLU A 137 -19.26 2.21 -11.73
C GLU A 137 -18.78 1.66 -10.38
N ILE A 138 -18.60 0.35 -10.30
CA ILE A 138 -18.04 -0.35 -9.14
C ILE A 138 -16.69 -0.91 -9.56
N ILE A 139 -15.64 -0.63 -8.79
CA ILE A 139 -14.31 -1.19 -9.04
C ILE A 139 -14.34 -2.68 -8.69
N ASP A 140 -13.81 -3.55 -9.55
CA ASP A 140 -13.91 -5.00 -9.31
C ASP A 140 -13.03 -5.47 -8.16
N PHE A 141 -11.78 -4.98 -8.10
CA PHE A 141 -10.80 -5.40 -7.08
C PHE A 141 -10.04 -4.23 -6.46
N PHE A 142 -10.02 -4.18 -5.13
CA PHE A 142 -8.96 -3.50 -4.37
C PHE A 142 -7.75 -4.44 -4.30
N VAL A 143 -6.55 -4.01 -4.68
CA VAL A 143 -5.35 -4.86 -4.64
C VAL A 143 -4.51 -4.56 -3.41
N SER A 144 -4.47 -5.51 -2.48
CA SER A 144 -3.52 -5.52 -1.37
C SER A 144 -2.31 -6.36 -1.74
N HIS A 145 -1.11 -5.78 -1.68
CA HIS A 145 0.13 -6.48 -2.03
C HIS A 145 1.35 -5.81 -1.39
N SER A 146 2.44 -6.56 -1.24
CA SER A 146 3.73 -5.96 -0.90
C SER A 146 4.43 -5.44 -2.17
N SER A 147 4.93 -4.21 -2.09
CA SER A 147 5.79 -3.64 -3.14
C SER A 147 7.07 -4.45 -3.33
N SER A 148 7.56 -5.09 -2.26
CA SER A 148 8.82 -5.84 -2.22
C SER A 148 8.72 -7.28 -2.74
N ASP A 149 7.50 -7.79 -2.96
CA ASP A 149 7.32 -9.12 -3.55
C ASP A 149 7.55 -9.12 -5.07
N SER A 150 7.93 -10.29 -5.61
CA SER A 150 8.32 -10.49 -7.02
C SER A 150 7.31 -9.88 -8.00
N PRO A 151 7.71 -8.86 -8.81
CA PRO A 151 6.85 -8.29 -9.85
C PRO A 151 6.37 -9.31 -10.86
N ALA A 152 7.21 -10.29 -11.22
CA ALA A 152 6.86 -11.33 -12.18
C ALA A 152 5.73 -12.25 -11.65
N ARG A 153 5.82 -12.66 -10.38
CA ARG A 153 4.76 -13.47 -9.74
C ARG A 153 3.47 -12.68 -9.59
N LYS A 154 3.54 -11.39 -9.21
CA LYS A 154 2.38 -10.48 -9.18
C LYS A 154 1.72 -10.38 -10.55
N TRP A 155 2.49 -10.15 -11.61
CA TRP A 155 1.96 -10.08 -12.98
C TRP A 155 1.24 -11.37 -13.37
N LYS A 156 1.86 -12.53 -13.13
CA LYS A 156 1.23 -13.82 -13.43
C LYS A 156 -0.08 -14.01 -12.67
N ALA A 157 -0.11 -13.64 -11.38
CA ALA A 157 -1.33 -13.66 -10.57
C ALA A 157 -2.43 -12.75 -11.17
N PHE A 158 -2.08 -11.53 -11.58
CA PHE A 158 -3.02 -10.64 -12.25
C PHE A 158 -3.59 -11.23 -13.54
N GLN A 159 -2.75 -11.85 -14.39
CA GLN A 159 -3.23 -12.50 -15.61
C GLN A 159 -4.26 -13.59 -15.30
N LEU A 160 -3.95 -14.49 -14.35
CA LEU A 160 -4.89 -15.53 -13.94
C LEU A 160 -6.21 -14.93 -13.44
N VAL A 161 -6.12 -13.88 -12.62
CA VAL A 161 -7.31 -13.20 -12.09
C VAL A 161 -8.14 -12.55 -13.20
N ALA A 162 -7.47 -11.91 -14.16
CA ALA A 162 -8.11 -11.22 -15.25
C ALA A 162 -8.81 -12.17 -16.23
N GLU A 163 -8.18 -13.31 -16.56
CA GLU A 163 -8.77 -14.28 -17.49
C GLU A 163 -9.99 -14.99 -16.90
N ASP A 164 -9.93 -15.50 -15.67
CA ASP A 164 -11.11 -16.13 -15.05
C ASP A 164 -12.22 -15.10 -14.78
N PHE A 165 -11.87 -13.86 -14.47
CA PHE A 165 -12.86 -12.79 -14.39
C PHE A 165 -13.53 -12.56 -15.77
N TYR A 166 -12.76 -12.54 -16.85
CA TYR A 166 -13.28 -12.41 -18.22
C TYR A 166 -14.21 -13.58 -18.57
N GLU A 167 -13.81 -14.81 -18.29
CA GLU A 167 -14.63 -16.01 -18.52
C GLU A 167 -15.98 -15.93 -17.80
N LYS A 168 -16.00 -15.40 -16.57
CA LYS A 168 -17.22 -15.30 -15.75
C LYS A 168 -18.10 -14.09 -16.07
N ASN A 169 -17.54 -13.01 -16.60
CA ASN A 169 -18.23 -11.72 -16.70
C ASN A 169 -18.28 -11.13 -18.12
N GLY A 170 -17.62 -11.75 -19.11
CA GLY A 170 -17.57 -11.25 -20.49
C GLY A 170 -16.76 -9.97 -20.68
N ARG A 171 -16.04 -9.50 -19.65
CA ARG A 171 -15.19 -8.30 -19.68
C ARG A 171 -14.00 -8.47 -18.74
N TYR A 172 -12.92 -7.73 -19.00
CA TYR A 172 -11.79 -7.68 -18.08
C TYR A 172 -12.10 -6.84 -16.82
N PRO A 173 -11.44 -7.12 -15.68
CA PRO A 173 -11.68 -6.40 -14.44
C PRO A 173 -11.00 -5.02 -14.42
N THR A 174 -11.51 -4.18 -13.52
CA THR A 174 -10.89 -2.94 -13.07
C THR A 174 -10.22 -3.13 -11.71
N PHE A 175 -9.10 -2.45 -11.49
CA PHE A 175 -8.33 -2.57 -10.25
C PHE A 175 -8.15 -1.22 -9.57
N TRP A 176 -8.23 -1.18 -8.25
CA TRP A 176 -7.66 -0.12 -7.43
C TRP A 176 -6.31 -0.61 -6.90
N ILE A 177 -5.23 0.07 -7.29
CA ILE A 177 -3.85 -0.25 -6.88
C ILE A 177 -3.23 1.04 -6.37
N ASP A 178 -2.73 1.03 -5.14
CA ASP A 178 -2.13 2.16 -4.43
C ASP A 178 -1.18 2.99 -5.33
N LYS A 179 -0.23 2.33 -5.99
CA LYS A 179 0.79 2.92 -6.86
C LYS A 179 0.20 3.79 -7.97
N PHE A 180 -0.93 3.37 -8.55
CA PHE A 180 -1.54 4.02 -9.71
C PHE A 180 -2.73 4.91 -9.34
N CYS A 181 -3.43 4.60 -8.25
CA CYS A 181 -4.67 5.27 -7.85
C CYS A 181 -4.45 6.34 -6.79
N ILE A 182 -3.33 6.32 -6.06
CA ILE A 182 -2.91 7.40 -5.17
C ILE A 182 -1.96 8.34 -5.91
N ASN A 183 -2.19 9.65 -5.78
CA ASN A 183 -1.22 10.65 -6.21
C ASN A 183 0.03 10.52 -5.34
N GLN A 184 1.12 10.00 -5.91
CA GLN A 184 2.36 9.70 -5.17
C GLN A 184 3.06 10.97 -4.63
N LYS A 185 2.63 12.17 -5.04
CA LYS A 185 3.08 13.44 -4.44
C LYS A 185 2.33 13.81 -3.15
N GLN A 186 1.18 13.18 -2.92
CA GLN A 186 0.27 13.44 -1.79
C GLN A 186 -0.23 12.10 -1.23
N ILE A 187 0.72 11.21 -0.92
CA ILE A 187 0.41 9.83 -0.48
C ILE A 187 -0.43 9.85 0.80
N ALA A 188 -0.09 10.73 1.76
CA ALA A 188 -0.79 10.85 3.03
C ALA A 188 -2.31 11.04 2.86
N ASP A 189 -2.74 11.92 1.96
CA ASP A 189 -4.17 12.15 1.71
C ASP A 189 -4.86 10.92 1.10
N GLY A 190 -4.19 10.23 0.18
CA GLY A 190 -4.69 8.98 -0.39
C GLY A 190 -4.84 7.86 0.66
N LEU A 191 -3.91 7.78 1.61
CA LEU A 191 -3.94 6.80 2.70
C LEU A 191 -5.01 7.12 3.76
N ARG A 192 -5.29 8.40 4.04
CA ARG A 192 -6.37 8.81 4.97
C ARG A 192 -7.75 8.31 4.53
N VAL A 193 -7.97 8.20 3.22
CA VAL A 193 -9.23 7.72 2.62
C VAL A 193 -9.17 6.24 2.20
N LEU A 194 -8.14 5.50 2.62
CA LEU A 194 -7.98 4.08 2.29
C LEU A 194 -9.21 3.23 2.63
N PRO A 195 -9.90 3.39 3.80
CA PRO A 195 -11.12 2.66 4.07
C PRO A 195 -12.24 2.91 3.04
N VAL A 196 -12.35 4.15 2.51
CA VAL A 196 -13.31 4.48 1.46
C VAL A 196 -12.95 3.77 0.17
N ASN A 197 -11.66 3.77 -0.20
CA ASN A 197 -11.18 3.11 -1.42
C ASN A 197 -11.40 1.59 -1.38
N VAL A 198 -11.05 0.93 -0.26
CA VAL A 198 -11.28 -0.50 -0.05
C VAL A 198 -12.76 -0.83 -0.16
N MET A 199 -13.61 -0.10 0.54
CA MET A 199 -15.06 -0.38 0.58
C MET A 199 -15.81 0.05 -0.69
N SER A 200 -15.17 0.80 -1.59
CA SER A 200 -15.71 1.13 -2.92
C SER A 200 -15.44 0.04 -3.96
N CYS A 201 -14.65 -0.98 -3.61
CA CYS A 201 -14.37 -2.12 -4.46
C CYS A 201 -15.30 -3.28 -4.15
N ARG A 202 -15.66 -4.07 -5.17
CA ARG A 202 -16.53 -5.25 -5.05
C ARG A 202 -15.85 -6.34 -4.24
N LYS A 203 -14.56 -6.59 -4.49
CA LYS A 203 -13.73 -7.58 -3.80
C LYS A 203 -12.36 -6.99 -3.46
N MET A 204 -11.64 -7.67 -2.56
CA MET A 204 -10.23 -7.44 -2.30
C MET A 204 -9.40 -8.56 -2.92
N LEU A 205 -8.44 -8.25 -3.78
CA LEU A 205 -7.43 -9.16 -4.28
C LEU A 205 -6.18 -9.05 -3.41
N CYS A 206 -5.88 -10.09 -2.63
CA CYS A 206 -4.71 -10.18 -1.77
C CYS A 206 -3.62 -11.00 -2.46
N LEU A 207 -2.56 -10.33 -2.95
CA LEU A 207 -1.40 -10.98 -3.55
C LEU A 207 -0.36 -11.23 -2.45
N SER A 208 -0.44 -12.40 -1.81
CA SER A 208 0.34 -12.71 -0.62
C SER A 208 1.66 -13.38 -0.99
N GLY A 209 2.77 -12.63 -1.00
CA GLY A 209 4.11 -13.17 -1.19
C GLY A 209 4.93 -13.26 0.09
N LYS A 210 6.23 -13.49 -0.06
CA LYS A 210 7.18 -13.74 1.05
C LYS A 210 7.23 -12.59 2.05
N THR A 211 7.08 -11.35 1.59
CA THR A 211 7.21 -10.14 2.44
C THR A 211 5.87 -9.56 2.87
N TYR A 212 4.75 -10.10 2.39
CA TYR A 212 3.41 -9.53 2.63
C TYR A 212 3.07 -9.39 4.11
N HIS A 213 3.23 -10.45 4.90
CA HIS A 213 2.95 -10.46 6.34
C HIS A 213 3.87 -9.53 7.15
N ALA A 214 5.07 -9.24 6.63
CA ALA A 214 6.03 -8.33 7.28
C ALA A 214 5.73 -6.85 6.98
N ARG A 215 4.72 -6.53 6.16
CA ARG A 215 4.32 -5.16 5.84
C ARG A 215 3.10 -4.75 6.63
N LEU A 216 3.27 -3.79 7.53
CA LEU A 216 2.20 -3.37 8.44
C LEU A 216 0.99 -2.77 7.69
N TRP A 217 1.25 -2.03 6.60
CA TRP A 217 0.19 -1.54 5.69
C TRP A 217 -0.65 -2.67 5.07
N CYS A 218 -0.02 -3.77 4.65
CA CYS A 218 -0.75 -4.91 4.07
C CYS A 218 -1.69 -5.56 5.09
N ALA A 219 -1.22 -5.77 6.33
CA ALA A 219 -2.07 -6.27 7.42
C ALA A 219 -3.19 -5.29 7.78
N TRP A 220 -2.89 -3.98 7.77
CA TRP A 220 -3.89 -2.93 7.99
C TRP A 220 -5.00 -2.95 6.94
N GLU A 221 -4.66 -3.10 5.66
CA GLU A 221 -5.61 -3.23 4.56
C GLU A 221 -6.57 -4.41 4.76
N LEU A 222 -6.07 -5.58 5.18
CA LEU A 222 -6.92 -6.74 5.52
C LEU A 222 -7.86 -6.46 6.70
N CYS A 223 -7.46 -5.60 7.64
CA CYS A 223 -8.28 -5.24 8.80
C CYS A 223 -9.47 -4.34 8.44
N VAL A 224 -9.38 -3.58 7.34
CA VAL A 224 -10.46 -2.70 6.88
C VAL A 224 -11.76 -3.48 6.66
N PRO A 225 -11.84 -4.50 5.77
CA PRO A 225 -13.07 -5.26 5.59
C PRO A 225 -13.49 -5.94 6.90
N LEU A 226 -12.56 -6.51 7.67
CA LEU A 226 -12.81 -7.17 8.97
C LEU A 226 -13.39 -6.26 10.07
N SER A 227 -13.44 -4.96 9.83
CA SER A 227 -14.03 -3.99 10.74
C SER A 227 -15.43 -3.56 10.32
N PHE A 228 -15.83 -3.80 9.07
CA PHE A 228 -17.15 -3.45 8.54
C PHE A 228 -18.05 -4.67 8.26
N MET A 229 -17.49 -5.87 8.26
CA MET A 229 -18.25 -7.10 8.05
C MET A 229 -17.79 -8.23 8.97
N SER A 230 -18.62 -9.28 9.08
CA SER A 230 -18.23 -10.48 9.82
C SER A 230 -17.06 -11.19 9.13
N MET A 231 -16.31 -12.01 9.88
CA MET A 231 -15.20 -12.80 9.35
C MET A 231 -15.64 -13.63 8.13
N GLN A 232 -16.80 -14.27 8.20
CA GLN A 232 -17.33 -15.12 7.12
C GLN A 232 -17.65 -14.30 5.85
N MET A 233 -18.13 -13.06 5.99
CA MET A 233 -18.33 -12.17 4.85
C MET A 233 -17.00 -11.69 4.28
N ALA A 234 -16.03 -11.33 5.14
CA ALA A 234 -14.71 -10.88 4.69
C ALA A 234 -14.00 -11.96 3.88
N VAL A 235 -13.99 -13.22 4.34
CA VAL A 235 -13.39 -14.34 3.59
C VAL A 235 -14.07 -14.57 2.23
N LYS A 236 -15.34 -14.22 2.05
CA LYS A 236 -16.02 -14.27 0.73
C LYS A 236 -15.63 -13.11 -0.19
N GLN A 237 -15.29 -11.96 0.39
CA GLN A 237 -14.90 -10.75 -0.35
C GLN A 237 -13.41 -10.69 -0.66
N ILE A 238 -12.58 -11.45 0.05
CA ILE A 238 -11.14 -11.50 -0.17
C ILE A 238 -10.81 -12.68 -1.08
N VAL A 239 -10.34 -12.38 -2.29
CA VAL A 239 -9.71 -13.32 -3.21
C VAL A 239 -8.21 -13.32 -2.92
N VAL A 240 -7.65 -14.47 -2.52
CA VAL A 240 -6.24 -14.57 -2.19
C VAL A 240 -5.50 -15.33 -3.27
N VAL A 241 -4.36 -14.79 -3.71
CA VAL A 241 -3.43 -15.49 -4.59
C VAL A 241 -2.08 -15.58 -3.88
N PRO A 242 -1.74 -16.74 -3.30
CA PRO A 242 -0.43 -16.94 -2.71
C PRO A 242 0.63 -16.92 -3.81
N LEU A 243 1.65 -16.07 -3.67
CA LEU A 243 2.79 -16.00 -4.58
C LEU A 243 3.93 -16.94 -4.14
N VAL A 244 3.86 -17.45 -2.91
CA VAL A 244 4.70 -18.51 -2.35
C VAL A 244 3.84 -19.40 -1.44
N GLU A 245 4.21 -20.67 -1.31
CA GLU A 245 3.45 -21.65 -0.52
C GLU A 245 3.30 -21.26 0.95
N SER A 246 4.37 -20.68 1.53
CA SER A 246 4.40 -20.28 2.95
C SER A 246 3.61 -19.01 3.26
N ALA A 247 3.10 -18.28 2.25
CA ALA A 247 2.53 -16.95 2.45
C ALA A 247 1.29 -16.96 3.37
N LEU A 248 0.43 -17.99 3.24
CA LEU A 248 -0.76 -18.12 4.08
C LEU A 248 -0.41 -18.57 5.50
N VAL A 249 0.57 -19.47 5.64
CA VAL A 249 1.10 -19.90 6.94
C VAL A 249 1.66 -18.71 7.70
N ALA A 250 2.38 -17.80 7.03
CA ALA A 250 2.92 -16.61 7.67
C ALA A 250 1.83 -15.67 8.23
N LEU A 251 0.63 -15.66 7.64
CA LEU A 251 -0.51 -14.91 8.19
C LEU A 251 -1.10 -15.56 9.45
N THR A 252 -1.05 -16.89 9.60
CA THR A 252 -1.60 -17.58 10.79
C THR A 252 -0.80 -17.29 12.06
N VAL A 253 0.48 -16.94 11.89
CA VAL A 253 1.41 -16.57 12.97
C VAL A 253 1.76 -15.08 12.96
N PHE A 254 0.97 -14.24 12.26
CA PHE A 254 1.25 -12.81 12.10
C PHE A 254 1.51 -12.11 13.44
N ASP A 255 2.58 -11.32 13.50
CA ASP A 255 2.93 -10.49 14.66
C ASP A 255 3.09 -9.04 14.22
N SER A 256 2.31 -8.14 14.82
CA SER A 256 2.38 -6.73 14.46
C SER A 256 3.67 -6.07 14.95
N SER A 257 4.34 -6.59 15.99
CA SER A 257 5.63 -6.06 16.45
C SER A 257 6.77 -6.32 15.47
N GLU A 258 6.63 -7.32 14.58
CA GLU A 258 7.63 -7.69 13.56
C GLU A 258 7.34 -7.07 12.19
N ALA A 259 6.08 -6.71 11.93
CA ALA A 259 5.71 -6.01 10.71
C ALA A 259 6.24 -4.56 10.69
N ARG A 260 6.57 -4.05 9.50
CA ARG A 260 7.16 -2.72 9.30
C ARG A 260 6.46 -1.91 8.21
N CYS A 261 6.60 -0.59 8.26
CA CYS A 261 6.36 0.27 7.10
C CYS A 261 7.70 0.68 6.46
N TYR A 262 7.64 1.20 5.24
CA TYR A 262 8.82 1.83 4.64
C TYR A 262 9.19 3.13 5.37
N ASP A 263 8.18 3.99 5.60
CA ASP A 263 8.33 5.22 6.38
C ASP A 263 8.09 4.92 7.88
N PRO A 264 9.10 5.14 8.75
CA PRO A 264 8.96 4.93 10.19
C PRO A 264 7.90 5.82 10.86
N ASN A 265 7.67 7.03 10.34
CA ASN A 265 6.64 7.92 10.87
C ASN A 265 5.23 7.35 10.57
N GLU A 266 5.02 6.80 9.37
CA GLU A 266 3.78 6.10 9.03
C GLU A 266 3.62 4.81 9.86
N GLU A 267 4.71 4.08 10.11
CA GLU A 267 4.69 2.93 11.01
C GLU A 267 4.22 3.31 12.41
N HIS A 268 4.83 4.33 13.00
CA HIS A 268 4.47 4.82 14.33
C HIS A 268 2.99 5.22 14.41
N ARG A 269 2.46 5.89 13.38
CA ARG A 269 1.03 6.23 13.31
C ARG A 269 0.15 5.01 13.25
N LEU A 270 0.43 4.06 12.35
CA LEU A 270 -0.35 2.82 12.27
C LEU A 270 -0.33 2.05 13.59
N ARG A 271 0.82 2.00 14.28
CA ARG A 271 0.93 1.37 15.59
C ARG A 271 0.04 2.05 16.63
N ARG A 272 0.00 3.39 16.70
CA ARG A 272 -0.93 4.11 17.59
C ARG A 272 -2.39 3.76 17.31
N VAL A 273 -2.76 3.65 16.03
CA VAL A 273 -4.13 3.24 15.65
C VAL A 273 -4.42 1.80 16.06
N ILE A 274 -3.47 0.88 15.83
CA ILE A 274 -3.58 -0.53 16.21
C ILE A 274 -3.69 -0.69 17.73
N GLU A 275 -2.89 0.07 18.49
CA GLU A 275 -2.94 0.13 19.95
C GLU A 275 -4.31 0.62 20.42
N ALA A 276 -4.81 1.72 19.86
CA ALA A 276 -6.10 2.30 20.21
C ALA A 276 -7.30 1.35 19.95
N ILE A 277 -7.23 0.49 18.92
CA ILE A 277 -8.26 -0.54 18.67
C ILE A 277 -8.01 -1.86 19.42
N GLY A 278 -6.87 -1.96 20.11
CA GLY A 278 -6.36 -3.15 20.79
C GLY A 278 -5.49 -4.02 19.87
N GLN A 279 -4.17 -3.96 20.07
CA GLN A 279 -3.18 -4.71 19.28
C GLN A 279 -3.49 -6.22 19.23
N GLN A 280 -3.77 -6.83 20.40
CA GLN A 280 -4.10 -8.26 20.46
C GLN A 280 -5.35 -8.60 19.63
N ARG A 281 -6.37 -7.72 19.64
CA ARG A 281 -7.59 -7.91 18.85
C ARG A 281 -7.30 -7.80 17.35
N PHE A 282 -6.45 -6.87 16.95
CA PHE A 282 -5.97 -6.74 15.57
C PHE A 282 -5.27 -8.03 15.12
N GLU A 283 -4.29 -8.50 15.88
CA GLU A 283 -3.54 -9.73 15.55
C GLU A 283 -4.42 -10.97 15.52
N ILE A 284 -5.29 -11.19 16.50
CA ILE A 284 -6.23 -12.33 16.53
C ILE A 284 -7.08 -12.35 15.26
N LYS A 285 -7.56 -11.18 14.80
CA LYS A 285 -8.35 -11.09 13.57
C LYS A 285 -7.53 -11.46 12.34
N ILE A 286 -6.30 -10.97 12.21
CA ILE A 286 -5.43 -11.30 11.07
C ILE A 286 -5.06 -12.79 11.08
N ARG A 287 -4.67 -13.35 12.22
CA ARG A 287 -4.35 -14.77 12.37
C ARG A 287 -5.54 -15.67 12.06
N ALA A 288 -6.72 -15.33 12.57
CA ALA A 288 -7.95 -16.07 12.28
C ALA A 288 -8.33 -16.00 10.80
N LEU A 289 -8.18 -14.85 10.15
CA LEU A 289 -8.33 -14.72 8.70
C LEU A 289 -7.32 -15.61 7.96
N GLY A 290 -6.04 -15.55 8.35
CA GLY A 290 -4.97 -16.38 7.80
C GLY A 290 -5.30 -17.87 7.88
N GLN A 291 -5.79 -18.34 9.04
CA GLN A 291 -6.16 -19.75 9.24
C GLN A 291 -7.31 -20.16 8.32
N LEU A 292 -8.38 -19.36 8.24
CA LEU A 292 -9.52 -19.65 7.36
C LEU A 292 -9.12 -19.69 5.88
N LEU A 293 -8.20 -18.83 5.47
CA LEU A 293 -7.66 -18.81 4.11
C LEU A 293 -6.80 -20.04 3.83
N LEU A 294 -5.96 -20.44 4.79
CA LEU A 294 -5.14 -21.65 4.71
C LEU A 294 -6.01 -22.92 4.63
N ASP A 295 -7.01 -23.04 5.50
CA ASP A 295 -7.92 -24.18 5.51
C ASP A 295 -8.65 -24.30 4.16
N ARG A 296 -9.11 -23.18 3.58
CA ARG A 296 -9.72 -23.17 2.25
C ARG A 296 -8.76 -23.60 1.15
N HIS A 297 -7.51 -23.16 1.23
CA HIS A 297 -6.48 -23.49 0.27
C HIS A 297 -6.17 -25.00 0.30
N VAL A 298 -5.99 -25.58 1.50
CA VAL A 298 -5.72 -27.01 1.69
C VAL A 298 -6.89 -27.88 1.25
N ASN A 299 -8.13 -27.44 1.49
CA ASN A 299 -9.33 -28.17 1.11
C ASN A 299 -9.69 -28.08 -0.39
N GLY A 300 -8.90 -27.35 -1.20
CA GLY A 300 -9.15 -27.18 -2.63
C GLY A 300 -10.44 -26.40 -2.94
N ASP A 301 -10.90 -25.57 -2.01
CA ASP A 301 -12.14 -24.81 -2.18
C ASP A 301 -11.91 -23.76 -3.30
N SER A 302 -12.56 -23.98 -4.44
CA SER A 302 -12.31 -23.39 -5.78
C SER A 302 -12.46 -21.86 -5.88
N LEU A 303 -12.52 -21.13 -4.77
CA LEU A 303 -12.40 -19.67 -4.78
C LEU A 303 -10.96 -19.21 -5.01
N PHE A 304 -9.99 -20.10 -4.82
CA PHE A 304 -8.67 -19.94 -5.44
C PHE A 304 -8.86 -20.22 -6.93
N MET A 305 -8.45 -19.28 -7.79
CA MET A 305 -8.17 -19.61 -9.19
C MET A 305 -7.37 -20.88 -9.15
N ALA A 306 -7.89 -21.99 -9.71
CA ALA A 306 -7.09 -23.18 -9.84
C ALA A 306 -5.87 -22.73 -10.64
N THR A 307 -4.75 -22.52 -9.96
CA THR A 307 -3.45 -22.47 -10.61
C THR A 307 -3.37 -23.87 -11.18
N GLY A 308 -3.82 -24.04 -12.43
CA GLY A 308 -3.82 -25.32 -13.09
C GLY A 308 -2.48 -25.96 -12.80
N SER A 309 -2.50 -27.25 -12.48
CA SER A 309 -1.39 -28.06 -11.97
C SER A 309 -0.08 -28.04 -12.80
N GLY A 310 0.05 -27.13 -13.77
CA GLY A 310 1.26 -26.79 -14.52
C GLY A 310 1.81 -25.38 -14.26
N LEU A 311 1.38 -24.67 -13.20
CA LEU A 311 2.19 -23.58 -12.65
C LEU A 311 3.25 -24.18 -11.73
N GLU A 312 4.20 -24.90 -12.33
CA GLU A 312 5.50 -25.06 -11.69
C GLU A 312 6.05 -23.65 -11.50
N LEU A 313 5.94 -23.14 -10.27
CA LEU A 313 6.64 -21.94 -9.87
C LEU A 313 8.12 -22.28 -10.03
N GLU A 314 8.73 -21.78 -11.10
CA GLU A 314 10.17 -21.88 -11.33
C GLU A 314 10.90 -21.67 -10.00
N PRO A 315 11.81 -22.59 -9.62
CA PRO A 315 12.48 -22.54 -8.33
C PRO A 315 13.15 -21.17 -8.13
N GLU A 316 13.02 -20.61 -6.92
CA GLU A 316 13.41 -19.22 -6.61
C GLU A 316 14.83 -18.87 -7.06
N SER A 317 15.74 -19.85 -7.02
CA SER A 317 17.13 -19.72 -7.43
C SER A 317 17.31 -19.30 -8.90
N GLU A 318 16.44 -19.73 -9.81
CA GLU A 318 16.59 -19.41 -11.24
C GLU A 318 16.10 -17.99 -11.56
N VAL A 319 15.06 -17.52 -10.89
CA VAL A 319 14.50 -16.19 -11.12
C VAL A 319 15.42 -15.11 -10.55
N GLU A 320 16.01 -15.34 -9.37
CA GLU A 320 16.98 -14.42 -8.77
C GLU A 320 18.29 -14.37 -9.55
N ALA A 321 18.79 -15.52 -10.06
CA ALA A 321 20.00 -15.56 -10.90
C ALA A 321 19.84 -14.80 -12.23
N ARG A 322 18.64 -14.79 -12.82
CA ARG A 322 18.35 -14.02 -14.05
C ARG A 322 18.20 -12.52 -13.79
N GLN A 323 17.84 -12.11 -12.57
CA GLN A 323 17.71 -10.69 -12.19
C GLN A 323 19.04 -10.07 -11.74
N SER A 324 19.96 -10.87 -11.19
CA SER A 324 21.31 -10.41 -10.82
C SER A 324 22.31 -10.40 -11.98
N GLY A 325 21.98 -11.03 -13.12
CA GLY A 325 22.91 -11.25 -14.24
C GLY A 325 22.84 -10.28 -15.43
N THR A 326 22.01 -9.24 -15.41
CA THR A 326 21.86 -8.33 -16.57
C THR A 326 22.55 -6.99 -16.37
N ASP A 327 23.88 -7.01 -16.31
CA ASP A 327 24.75 -5.88 -16.68
C ASP A 327 25.72 -6.38 -17.75
N GLY A 328 25.26 -6.44 -19.01
CA GLY A 328 26.12 -6.85 -20.10
C GLY A 328 25.41 -7.16 -21.41
N LEU A 329 25.69 -6.30 -22.39
CA LEU A 329 25.56 -6.49 -23.84
C LEU A 329 24.23 -6.13 -24.53
N THR A 330 24.42 -5.12 -25.38
CA THR A 330 23.61 -4.49 -26.40
C THR A 330 23.04 -5.44 -27.47
N GLY A 331 21.83 -5.11 -27.93
CA GLY A 331 21.40 -5.36 -29.31
C GLY A 331 20.16 -6.24 -29.44
N SER A 332 18.97 -5.63 -29.55
CA SER A 332 17.83 -6.36 -30.13
C SER A 332 16.82 -5.42 -30.79
N THR A 333 16.46 -5.81 -32.00
CA THR A 333 15.57 -5.17 -32.96
C THR A 333 14.10 -5.30 -32.53
N ARG A 334 13.32 -4.21 -32.70
CA ARG A 334 11.88 -4.17 -32.44
C ARG A 334 11.10 -5.08 -33.42
N PRO A 335 10.21 -5.96 -32.94
CA PRO A 335 9.16 -6.53 -33.77
C PRO A 335 7.99 -5.54 -33.88
N THR A 336 7.49 -5.37 -35.10
CA THR A 336 6.29 -4.64 -35.45
C THR A 336 5.04 -5.38 -34.95
N GLY A 337 4.12 -4.63 -34.33
CA GLY A 337 2.98 -5.16 -33.59
C GLY A 337 1.87 -5.75 -34.46
N ALA A 338 1.21 -6.77 -33.91
CA ALA A 338 -0.06 -7.28 -34.40
C ALA A 338 -1.24 -6.35 -33.99
N PRO A 339 -2.30 -6.26 -34.80
CA PRO A 339 -3.43 -5.36 -34.54
C PRO A 339 -4.28 -5.85 -33.36
N ARG A 340 -4.73 -4.88 -32.53
CA ARG A 340 -5.67 -5.11 -31.42
C ARG A 340 -7.07 -5.43 -31.98
N PRO A 341 -7.81 -6.39 -31.40
CA PRO A 341 -9.22 -6.57 -31.70
C PRO A 341 -10.05 -5.41 -31.12
N THR A 342 -10.93 -4.85 -31.94
CA THR A 342 -11.97 -3.91 -31.53
C THR A 342 -13.04 -4.63 -30.70
N PRO A 343 -13.46 -4.09 -29.54
CA PRO A 343 -14.54 -4.67 -28.76
C PRO A 343 -15.90 -4.46 -29.44
N PRO A 344 -16.86 -5.39 -29.25
CA PRO A 344 -18.20 -5.25 -29.80
C PRO A 344 -18.98 -4.13 -29.10
N THR A 345 -19.78 -3.42 -29.88
CA THR A 345 -20.72 -2.40 -29.41
C THR A 345 -21.91 -3.09 -28.75
N GLU A 346 -21.93 -3.18 -27.42
CA GLU A 346 -23.10 -3.67 -26.68
C GLU A 346 -24.08 -2.54 -26.38
N GLN A 347 -25.31 -2.69 -26.88
CA GLN A 347 -26.50 -2.01 -26.38
C GLN A 347 -26.87 -2.61 -25.02
N VAL A 348 -26.86 -1.79 -23.98
CA VAL A 348 -27.29 -2.18 -22.64
C VAL A 348 -28.74 -1.74 -22.46
N ASP A 349 -29.66 -2.70 -22.50
CA ASP A 349 -31.04 -2.53 -22.05
C ASP A 349 -31.07 -2.44 -20.51
N GLY A 350 -31.86 -1.49 -20.00
CA GLY A 350 -31.85 -1.08 -18.59
C GLY A 350 -32.59 -2.03 -17.66
N GLU A 351 -31.89 -2.56 -16.66
CA GLU A 351 -32.45 -3.15 -15.44
C GLU A 351 -32.46 -2.15 -14.26
N PRO A 352 -33.40 -2.28 -13.32
CA PRO A 352 -33.67 -1.27 -12.30
C PRO A 352 -32.61 -1.23 -11.17
N MET A 353 -32.28 0.00 -10.77
CA MET A 353 -31.37 0.37 -9.68
C MET A 353 -31.69 -0.31 -8.34
N ILE A 354 -30.69 -0.99 -7.77
CA ILE A 354 -30.59 -1.19 -6.32
C ILE A 354 -29.94 0.07 -5.75
N GLN A 355 -30.75 0.89 -5.08
CA GLN A 355 -30.31 2.08 -4.36
C GLN A 355 -29.62 1.64 -3.06
N VAL A 356 -28.30 1.46 -3.09
CA VAL A 356 -27.51 1.19 -1.88
C VAL A 356 -27.32 2.52 -1.15
N MET A 357 -28.07 2.70 -0.06
CA MET A 357 -27.82 3.78 0.90
C MET A 357 -26.52 3.49 1.67
N PHE A 358 -25.56 4.40 1.53
CA PHE A 358 -24.43 4.61 2.45
C PHE A 358 -24.43 6.05 2.92
#